data_AF-A0AAN8CA91-F1
#
_entry.id   AF-A0AAN8CA91-F1
#
_cell.length_a   1.000
_cell.length_b   1.000
_cell.length_c   1.000
_cell.angle_alpha   90.00
_cell.angle_beta   90.00
_cell.angle_gamma   90.00
#
_symmetry.space_group_name_H-M   'P 1'
#
loop_
_entity.id
_entity.type
_entity.pdbx_description
1 polymer ?
#
loop_
_entity_poly.entity_id
_entity_poly.type
_entity_poly.pdbx_seq_one_letter_code
_entity_poly.pdbx_strand_id
1 'polypeptide(L)'
;MEQMQRYNQRLIEEMKNKQTQERTRLPKIQRSEAKTRMAMFKKSLRITGAAITPEQEREKVKQFAAQEEKRQKNERLHQHQKHENQMRDLQLQCDANIRELQQMQNEKCHLLIEHETQKLKELDEEHSMELKEWREKLRPRKKALEEEFARKLQEQEVFFKMSGESECLNPSSQSRISKFYPIPSVHSTGF
;
A
#
# COMPACT_ATOMS: atom_id res chain seq x y z
N MET A 1 9.87 -0.03 2.03
CA MET A 1 10.83 0.61 2.95
C MET A 1 12.18 0.88 2.32
N GLU A 2 12.87 -0.10 1.74
CA GLU A 2 14.24 0.06 1.22
C GLU A 2 14.39 1.17 0.15
N GLN A 3 13.45 1.28 -0.78
CA GLN A 3 13.48 2.34 -1.79
C GLN A 3 13.42 3.75 -1.16
N MET A 4 12.58 3.94 -0.13
CA MET A 4 12.47 5.20 0.59
C MET A 4 13.75 5.51 1.37
N GLN A 5 14.37 4.50 2.01
CA GLN A 5 15.65 4.65 2.69
C GLN A 5 16.76 5.06 1.71
N ARG A 6 16.85 4.40 0.55
CA ARG A 6 17.83 4.76 -0.50
C ARG A 6 17.58 6.15 -1.09
N TYR A 7 16.33 6.61 -1.14
CA TYR A 7 15.99 7.97 -1.56
C TYR A 7 16.43 9.01 -0.52
N ASN A 8 16.05 8.81 0.75
CA ASN A 8 16.45 9.67 1.85
C ASN A 8 17.98 9.78 1.99
N GLN A 9 18.69 8.66 1.84
CA GLN A 9 20.16 8.64 1.89
C GLN A 9 20.78 9.48 0.77
N ARG A 10 20.22 9.46 -0.44
CA ARG A 10 20.68 10.31 -1.55
C ARG A 10 20.46 11.79 -1.26
N LEU A 11 19.30 12.17 -0.71
CA LEU A 11 19.03 13.55 -0.31
C LEU A 11 20.04 14.08 0.73
N ILE A 12 20.34 13.25 1.74
CA ILE A 12 21.33 13.58 2.77
C ILE A 12 22.71 13.78 2.15
N GLU A 13 23.10 12.89 1.24
CA GLU A 13 24.41 12.96 0.59
C GLU A 13 24.52 14.20 -0.33
N GLU A 14 23.48 14.52 -1.08
CA GLU A 14 23.41 15.74 -1.89
C GLU A 14 23.55 17.01 -1.03
N MET A 15 22.86 17.06 0.12
CA MET A 15 22.99 18.18 1.06
C MET A 15 24.43 18.31 1.59
N LYS A 16 25.05 17.20 2.03
CA LYS A 16 26.44 17.18 2.51
C LYS A 16 27.42 17.66 1.45
N ASN A 17 27.22 17.22 0.20
CA ASN A 17 28.05 17.64 -0.93
C ASN A 17 27.94 19.14 -1.18
N LYS A 18 26.72 19.68 -1.17
CA LYS A 18 26.48 21.13 -1.30
C LYS A 18 27.15 21.92 -0.17
N GLN A 19 26.95 21.52 1.08
CA GLN A 19 27.55 22.19 2.24
C GLN A 19 29.09 22.15 2.20
N THR A 20 29.67 21.04 1.76
CA THR A 20 31.12 20.89 1.58
C THR A 20 31.66 21.86 0.53
N GLN A 21 30.98 21.99 -0.61
CA GLN A 21 31.35 22.95 -1.65
C GLN A 21 31.25 24.40 -1.14
N GLU A 22 30.18 24.74 -0.44
CA GLU A 22 29.98 26.07 0.15
C GLU A 22 31.09 26.41 1.17
N ARG A 23 31.41 25.47 2.06
CA ARG A 23 32.47 25.62 3.07
C ARG A 23 33.85 25.78 2.43
N THR A 24 34.11 25.08 1.32
CA THR A 24 35.38 25.15 0.59
C THR A 24 35.54 26.50 -0.13
N ARG A 25 34.44 27.07 -0.66
CA ARG A 25 34.46 28.34 -1.39
C ARG A 25 34.53 29.55 -0.46
N LEU A 26 33.93 29.50 0.73
CA LEU A 26 33.80 30.65 1.63
C LEU A 26 35.13 31.36 1.95
N PRO A 27 36.24 30.68 2.30
CA PRO A 27 37.50 31.37 2.60
C PRO A 27 38.05 32.17 1.42
N LYS A 28 37.84 31.69 0.18
CA LYS A 28 38.25 32.42 -1.03
C LYS A 28 37.41 33.68 -1.20
N ILE A 29 36.10 33.58 -1.01
CA ILE A 29 35.15 34.70 -1.07
C ILE A 29 35.50 35.75 -0.01
N GLN A 30 35.67 35.34 1.26
CA GLN A 30 36.02 36.24 2.36
C GLN A 30 37.33 37.00 2.12
N ARG A 31 38.35 36.34 1.55
CA ARG A 31 39.61 37.01 1.18
C ARG A 31 39.42 38.05 0.09
N SER A 32 38.68 37.73 -0.98
CA SER A 32 38.40 38.70 -2.04
C SER A 32 37.58 39.88 -1.55
N GLU A 33 36.56 39.64 -0.73
CA GLU A 33 35.73 40.70 -0.15
C GLU A 33 36.51 41.59 0.80
N ALA A 34 37.32 41.02 1.69
CA ALA A 34 38.15 41.80 2.61
C ALA A 34 39.14 42.68 1.87
N LYS A 35 39.73 42.20 0.76
CA LYS A 35 40.59 43.02 -0.09
C LYS A 35 39.83 44.22 -0.67
N THR A 36 38.63 43.99 -1.22
CA THR A 36 37.78 45.07 -1.77
C THR A 36 37.35 46.05 -0.69
N ARG A 37 36.88 45.57 0.46
CA ARG A 37 36.47 46.37 1.62
C ARG A 37 37.63 47.22 2.16
N MET A 38 38.82 46.65 2.29
CA MET A 38 40.03 47.37 2.69
C MET A 38 40.40 48.47 1.69
N ALA A 39 40.33 48.20 0.39
CA ALA A 39 40.60 49.20 -0.64
C ALA A 39 39.59 50.35 -0.60
N MET A 40 38.30 50.04 -0.41
CA MET A 40 37.26 51.05 -0.22
C MET A 40 37.48 51.88 1.04
N PHE A 41 37.84 51.24 2.16
CA PHE A 41 38.13 51.93 3.42
C PHE A 41 39.32 52.89 3.28
N LYS A 42 40.42 52.45 2.67
CA LYS A 42 41.57 53.32 2.37
C LYS A 42 41.19 54.49 1.47
N LYS A 43 40.35 54.25 0.45
CA LYS A 43 39.85 55.33 -0.42
C LYS A 43 38.99 56.33 0.36
N SER A 44 38.11 55.84 1.24
CA SER A 44 37.30 56.68 2.13
C SER A 44 38.16 57.52 3.06
N LEU A 45 39.20 56.94 3.67
CA LEU A 45 40.15 57.67 4.51
C LEU A 45 40.84 58.81 3.75
N ARG A 46 41.22 58.61 2.49
CA ARG A 46 41.81 59.68 1.66
C ARG A 46 40.85 60.83 1.37
N ILE A 47 39.56 60.54 1.21
CA ILE A 47 38.53 61.55 0.93
C ILE A 47 38.21 62.35 2.19
N THR A 48 38.03 61.68 3.33
CA THR A 48 37.60 62.30 4.59
C THR A 48 38.77 62.84 5.43
N GLY A 49 39.99 62.36 5.16
CA GLY A 49 41.13 62.45 6.06
C GLY A 49 42.16 63.53 5.78
N ALA A 50 41.81 64.64 5.11
CA ALA A 50 42.76 65.71 4.78
C ALA A 50 43.53 66.30 5.99
N ALA A 51 43.13 65.98 7.23
CA ALA A 51 43.73 66.46 8.48
C ALA A 51 44.21 65.36 9.46
N ILE A 52 44.24 64.07 9.08
CA ILE A 52 44.72 62.99 9.96
C ILE A 52 46.20 62.66 9.71
N THR A 53 46.94 62.41 10.78
CA THR A 53 48.36 62.05 10.68
C THR A 53 48.55 60.63 10.13
N PRO A 54 49.70 60.32 9.51
CA PRO A 54 50.00 58.95 9.05
C PRO A 54 49.89 57.89 10.16
N GLU A 55 50.20 58.28 11.40
CA GLU A 55 50.03 57.44 12.60
C GLU A 55 48.57 57.04 12.82
N GLN A 56 47.67 58.02 12.78
CA GLN A 56 46.23 57.82 12.97
C GLN A 56 45.61 57.04 11.81
N GLU A 57 46.11 57.22 10.58
CA GLU A 57 45.68 56.43 9.43
C GLU A 57 46.03 54.94 9.61
N ARG A 58 47.26 54.64 10.05
CA ARG A 58 47.71 53.27 10.36
C ARG A 58 46.83 52.62 11.42
N GLU A 59 46.53 53.33 12.49
CA GLU A 59 45.70 52.81 13.58
C GLU A 59 44.26 52.54 13.12
N LYS A 60 43.66 53.45 12.32
CA LYS A 60 42.32 53.23 11.73
C LYS A 60 42.29 52.03 10.79
N VAL A 61 43.33 51.81 9.98
CA VAL A 61 43.45 50.62 9.10
C VAL A 61 43.55 49.34 9.93
N LYS A 62 44.29 49.36 11.04
CA LYS A 62 44.39 48.22 11.97
C LYS A 62 43.05 47.88 12.62
N GLN A 63 42.32 48.89 13.10
CA GLN A 63 40.99 48.71 13.68
C GLN A 63 40.00 48.14 12.66
N PHE A 64 40.02 48.64 11.42
CA PHE A 64 39.20 48.10 10.34
C PHE A 64 39.53 46.63 10.03
N ALA A 65 40.81 46.27 9.99
CA ALA A 65 41.23 44.89 9.77
C ALA A 65 40.72 43.96 10.89
N ALA A 66 40.82 44.37 12.16
CA ALA A 66 40.30 43.60 13.30
C ALA A 66 38.77 43.45 13.25
N GLN A 67 38.05 44.50 12.85
CA GLN A 67 36.60 44.46 12.67
C GLN A 67 36.20 43.51 11.53
N GLU A 68 36.93 43.55 10.41
CA GLU A 68 36.69 42.68 9.26
C GLU A 68 36.98 41.21 9.60
N GLU A 69 38.02 40.92 10.38
CA GLU A 69 38.31 39.57 10.88
C GLU A 69 37.17 39.05 11.78
N LYS A 70 36.67 39.90 12.70
CA LYS A 70 35.50 39.58 13.54
C LYS A 70 34.26 39.30 12.69
N ARG A 71 34.00 40.09 11.65
CA ARG A 71 32.90 39.87 10.70
C ARG A 71 33.02 38.49 10.04
N GLN A 72 34.20 38.18 9.49
CA GLN A 72 34.44 36.90 8.82
C GLN A 72 34.29 35.70 9.76
N LYS A 73 34.74 35.81 11.01
CA LYS A 73 34.56 34.76 12.03
C LYS A 73 33.08 34.53 12.32
N ASN A 74 32.30 35.59 12.49
CA ASN A 74 30.86 35.50 12.74
C ASN A 74 30.11 34.89 11.54
N GLU A 75 30.47 35.27 10.32
CA GLU A 75 29.90 34.70 9.09
C GLU A 75 30.16 33.19 8.98
N ARG A 76 31.39 32.73 9.29
CA ARG A 76 31.71 31.29 9.33
C ARG A 76 30.87 30.55 10.37
N LEU A 77 30.72 31.13 11.57
CA LEU A 77 29.89 30.54 12.62
C LEU A 77 28.42 30.45 12.18
N HIS A 78 27.88 31.52 11.59
CA HIS A 78 26.50 31.54 11.12
C HIS A 78 26.27 30.53 9.98
N GLN A 79 27.21 30.43 9.03
CA GLN A 79 27.14 29.42 7.97
C GLN A 79 27.13 28.00 8.56
N HIS A 80 27.99 27.72 9.54
CA HIS A 80 28.05 26.42 10.19
C HIS A 80 26.73 26.09 10.91
N GLN A 81 26.19 27.02 11.71
CA GLN A 81 24.90 26.84 12.38
C GLN A 81 23.75 26.61 11.39
N LYS A 82 23.74 27.34 10.27
CA LYS A 82 22.76 27.14 9.20
C LYS A 82 22.86 25.74 8.62
N HIS A 83 24.07 25.25 8.34
CA HIS A 83 24.31 23.90 7.82
C HIS A 83 23.84 22.82 8.80
N GLU A 84 24.16 22.97 10.09
CA GLU A 84 23.72 22.07 11.16
C GLU A 84 22.19 22.00 11.27
N ASN A 85 21.52 23.15 11.25
CA ASN A 85 20.06 23.21 11.32
C ASN A 85 19.41 22.53 10.11
N GLN A 86 19.90 22.83 8.89
CA GLN A 86 19.39 22.19 7.68
C GLN A 86 19.57 20.67 7.68
N MET A 87 20.71 20.18 8.17
CA MET A 87 20.96 18.75 8.30
C MET A 87 20.01 18.09 9.30
N ARG A 88 19.77 18.74 10.45
CA ARG A 88 18.84 18.26 11.46
C ARG A 88 17.42 18.19 10.91
N ASP A 89 16.96 19.25 10.26
CA ASP A 89 15.60 19.33 9.71
C ASP A 89 15.38 18.26 8.61
N LEU A 90 16.37 18.07 7.74
CA LEU A 90 16.31 17.01 6.72
C LEU A 90 16.26 15.62 7.34
N GLN A 91 17.06 15.35 8.37
CA GLN A 91 17.04 14.06 9.05
C GLN A 91 15.66 13.78 9.68
N LEU A 92 15.07 14.79 10.36
CA LEU A 92 13.73 14.68 10.93
C LEU A 92 12.68 14.41 9.86
N GLN A 93 12.79 15.07 8.70
CA GLN A 93 11.90 14.82 7.56
C GLN A 93 12.07 13.39 7.02
N CYS A 94 13.30 12.91 6.86
CA CYS A 94 13.56 11.54 6.42
C CYS A 94 12.94 10.51 7.38
N ASP A 95 13.07 10.73 8.68
CA ASP A 95 12.51 9.84 9.71
C ASP A 95 10.97 9.90 9.74
N ALA A 96 10.39 11.08 9.50
CA ALA A 96 8.94 11.24 9.35
C ALA A 96 8.41 10.47 8.13
N ASN A 97 9.05 10.62 6.96
CA ASN A 97 8.67 9.93 5.73
C ASN A 97 8.67 8.40 5.90
N ILE A 98 9.64 7.86 6.65
CA ILE A 98 9.74 6.42 6.93
C ILE A 98 8.58 5.96 7.82
N ARG A 99 8.27 6.73 8.86
CA ARG A 99 7.16 6.41 9.78
C ARG A 99 5.81 6.46 9.06
N GLU A 100 5.57 7.49 8.26
CA GLU A 100 4.35 7.64 7.47
C GLU A 100 4.19 6.49 6.47
N LEU A 101 5.26 6.13 5.75
CA LEU A 101 5.24 4.99 4.84
C LEU A 101 4.89 3.68 5.57
N GLN A 102 5.48 3.45 6.74
CA GLN A 102 5.17 2.27 7.55
C GLN A 102 3.72 2.27 8.02
N GLN A 103 3.20 3.42 8.45
CA GLN A 103 1.81 3.57 8.86
C GLN A 103 0.86 3.21 7.71
N MET A 104 1.07 3.78 6.52
CA MET A 104 0.26 3.48 5.33
C MET A 104 0.31 1.99 4.95
N GLN A 105 1.47 1.34 5.10
CA GLN A 105 1.59 -0.10 4.87
C GLN A 105 0.80 -0.93 5.88
N ASN A 106 0.82 -0.54 7.16
CA ASN A 106 0.04 -1.19 8.21
C ASN A 106 -1.47 -1.02 7.98
N GLU A 107 -1.92 0.20 7.68
CA GLU A 107 -3.32 0.49 7.37
C GLU A 107 -3.82 -0.32 6.17
N LYS A 108 -3.00 -0.41 5.10
CA LYS A 108 -3.32 -1.24 3.95
C LYS A 108 -3.47 -2.73 4.33
N CYS A 109 -2.60 -3.24 5.19
CA CYS A 109 -2.66 -4.61 5.67
C CYS A 109 -3.94 -4.86 6.48
N HIS A 110 -4.28 -3.95 7.40
CA HIS A 110 -5.51 -4.02 8.18
C HIS A 110 -6.75 -4.04 7.30
N LEU A 111 -6.86 -3.12 6.33
CA LEU A 111 -7.98 -3.07 5.39
C LEU A 111 -8.11 -4.34 4.55
N LEU A 112 -6.98 -4.94 4.15
CA LEU A 112 -7.00 -6.20 3.39
C LEU A 112 -7.57 -7.33 4.24
N ILE A 113 -7.12 -7.47 5.49
CA ILE A 113 -7.60 -8.49 6.43
C ILE A 113 -9.09 -8.29 6.73
N GLU A 114 -9.52 -7.05 6.97
CA GLU A 114 -10.92 -6.72 7.22
C GLU A 114 -11.79 -7.10 6.03
N HIS A 115 -11.35 -6.76 4.81
CA HIS A 115 -12.07 -7.11 3.58
C HIS A 115 -12.15 -8.62 3.36
N GLU A 116 -11.05 -9.35 3.53
CA GLU A 116 -11.02 -10.82 3.43
C GLU A 116 -11.94 -11.48 4.46
N THR A 117 -11.90 -11.00 5.71
CA THR A 117 -12.74 -11.49 6.81
C THR A 117 -14.22 -11.26 6.51
N GLN A 118 -14.57 -10.06 6.04
CA GLN A 118 -15.93 -9.72 5.66
C GLN A 118 -16.41 -10.60 4.50
N LYS A 119 -15.55 -10.87 3.51
CA LYS A 119 -15.92 -11.71 2.37
C LYS A 119 -16.19 -13.15 2.77
N LEU A 120 -15.40 -13.71 3.68
CA LEU A 120 -15.64 -15.05 4.22
C LEU A 120 -16.98 -15.12 4.96
N LYS A 121 -17.28 -14.10 5.77
CA LYS A 121 -18.56 -14.01 6.49
C LYS A 121 -19.76 -13.95 5.54
N GLU A 122 -19.67 -13.16 4.46
CA GLU A 122 -20.73 -13.09 3.44
C GLU A 122 -20.98 -14.45 2.78
N LEU A 123 -19.92 -15.18 2.43
CA LEU A 123 -20.04 -16.51 1.83
C LEU A 123 -20.64 -17.53 2.80
N ASP A 124 -20.26 -17.49 4.07
CA ASP A 124 -20.84 -18.35 5.10
C ASP A 124 -22.34 -18.05 5.31
N GLU A 125 -22.73 -16.78 5.29
CA GLU A 125 -24.12 -16.34 5.37
C GLU A 125 -24.92 -16.81 4.13
N GLU A 126 -24.38 -16.66 2.93
CA GLU A 126 -24.98 -17.11 1.67
C GLU A 126 -25.21 -18.63 1.67
N HIS A 127 -24.17 -19.42 1.97
CA HIS A 127 -24.28 -20.89 2.05
C HIS A 127 -25.27 -21.33 3.14
N SER A 128 -25.28 -20.66 4.28
CA SER A 128 -26.21 -20.96 5.38
C SER A 128 -27.67 -20.72 4.94
N MET A 129 -27.92 -19.61 4.22
CA MET A 129 -29.24 -19.32 3.66
C MET A 129 -29.65 -20.35 2.61
N GLU A 130 -28.78 -20.69 1.67
CA GLU A 130 -29.06 -21.70 0.63
C GLU A 130 -29.41 -23.06 1.25
N LEU A 131 -28.64 -23.50 2.25
CA LEU A 131 -28.90 -24.75 2.97
C LEU A 131 -30.24 -24.71 3.70
N LYS A 132 -30.58 -23.58 4.31
CA LYS A 132 -31.86 -23.39 5.00
C LYS A 132 -33.02 -23.49 4.00
N GLU A 133 -32.97 -22.74 2.90
CA GLU A 133 -34.00 -22.79 1.87
C GLU A 133 -34.15 -24.18 1.26
N TRP A 134 -33.04 -24.85 0.98
CA TRP A 134 -33.06 -26.21 0.45
C TRP A 134 -33.75 -27.17 1.40
N ARG A 135 -33.45 -27.11 2.70
CA ARG A 135 -34.11 -27.91 3.75
C ARG A 135 -35.60 -27.60 3.85
N GLU A 136 -35.99 -26.33 3.77
CA GLU A 136 -37.39 -25.89 3.81
C GLU A 136 -38.17 -26.41 2.59
N LYS A 137 -37.57 -26.38 1.39
CA LYS A 137 -38.18 -26.89 0.14
C LYS A 137 -38.23 -28.43 0.09
N LEU A 138 -37.33 -29.13 0.77
CA LEU A 138 -37.23 -30.59 0.72
C LEU A 138 -38.44 -31.31 1.34
N ARG A 139 -38.89 -30.88 2.53
CA ARG A 139 -40.02 -31.50 3.24
C ARG A 139 -41.33 -31.48 2.44
N PRO A 140 -41.82 -30.33 1.93
CA PRO A 140 -43.06 -30.29 1.15
C PRO A 140 -42.93 -31.08 -0.15
N ARG A 141 -41.77 -31.04 -0.83
CA ARG A 141 -41.53 -31.85 -2.03
C ARG A 141 -41.60 -33.35 -1.74
N LYS A 142 -40.98 -33.80 -0.64
CA LYS A 142 -41.07 -35.19 -0.19
C LYS A 142 -42.52 -35.59 0.11
N LYS A 143 -43.24 -34.77 0.88
CA LYS A 143 -44.65 -35.01 1.23
C LYS A 143 -45.54 -35.12 -0.01
N ALA A 144 -45.37 -34.22 -0.98
CA ALA A 144 -46.14 -34.25 -2.23
C ALA A 144 -45.91 -35.55 -3.03
N LEU A 145 -44.66 -36.04 -3.09
CA LEU A 145 -44.33 -37.32 -3.72
C LEU A 145 -44.95 -38.50 -2.96
N GLU A 146 -44.86 -38.51 -1.62
CA GLU A 146 -45.48 -39.55 -0.78
C GLU A 146 -47.00 -39.61 -0.97
N GLU A 147 -47.68 -38.46 -1.02
CA GLU A 147 -49.11 -38.35 -1.30
C GLU A 147 -49.48 -38.82 -2.72
N GLU A 148 -48.64 -38.55 -3.72
CA GLU A 148 -48.83 -39.04 -5.10
C GLU A 148 -48.69 -40.57 -5.17
N PHE A 149 -47.69 -41.14 -4.51
CA PHE A 149 -47.51 -42.60 -4.45
C PHE A 149 -48.67 -43.29 -3.74
N ALA A 150 -49.13 -42.75 -2.61
CA ALA A 150 -50.26 -43.29 -1.87
C ALA A 150 -51.54 -43.30 -2.72
N ARG A 151 -51.79 -42.21 -3.45
CA ARG A 151 -52.95 -42.08 -4.36
C ARG A 151 -52.89 -43.12 -5.48
N LYS A 152 -51.74 -43.28 -6.15
CA LYS A 152 -51.57 -44.29 -7.21
C LYS A 152 -51.78 -45.71 -6.70
N LEU A 153 -51.32 -46.01 -5.48
CA LEU A 153 -51.54 -47.32 -4.86
C LEU A 153 -53.04 -47.56 -4.59
N GLN A 154 -53.75 -46.56 -4.07
CA GLN A 154 -55.19 -46.64 -3.86
C GLN A 154 -55.96 -46.80 -5.18
N GLU A 155 -55.61 -46.04 -6.22
CA GLU A 155 -56.18 -46.16 -7.56
C GLU A 155 -55.97 -47.57 -8.14
N GLN A 156 -54.76 -48.12 -7.97
CA GLN A 156 -54.44 -49.49 -8.38
C GLN A 156 -55.27 -50.51 -7.60
N GLU A 157 -55.37 -50.37 -6.28
CA GLU A 157 -56.15 -51.28 -5.43
C GLU A 157 -57.64 -51.26 -5.78
N VAL A 158 -58.21 -50.07 -6.06
CA VAL A 158 -59.60 -49.93 -6.54
C VAL A 158 -59.76 -50.58 -7.91
N PHE A 159 -58.84 -50.32 -8.86
CA PHE A 159 -58.88 -50.91 -10.19
C PHE A 159 -58.90 -52.46 -10.13
N PHE A 160 -58.03 -53.06 -9.32
CA PHE A 160 -57.98 -54.52 -9.17
C PHE A 160 -59.11 -55.11 -8.32
N LYS A 161 -59.62 -54.40 -7.29
CA LYS A 161 -60.79 -54.85 -6.50
C LYS A 161 -62.09 -54.78 -7.31
N MET A 162 -62.27 -53.76 -8.15
CA MET A 162 -63.40 -53.65 -9.08
C MET A 162 -63.30 -54.66 -10.24
N SER A 163 -62.11 -55.21 -10.49
CA SER A 163 -61.90 -56.31 -11.44
C SER A 163 -62.19 -57.69 -10.82
N GLY A 164 -62.50 -57.77 -9.52
CA GLY A 164 -62.78 -59.01 -8.79
C GLY A 164 -64.13 -59.68 -9.12
N GLU A 165 -64.98 -59.05 -9.92
CA GLU A 165 -66.17 -59.66 -10.51
C GLU A 165 -66.02 -59.93 -12.02
N SER A 166 -64.82 -59.72 -12.59
CA SER A 166 -64.54 -59.95 -14.01
C SER A 166 -63.42 -60.96 -14.17
N GLU A 167 -63.77 -62.17 -14.61
CA GLU A 167 -62.83 -63.24 -14.96
C GLU A 167 -61.81 -62.76 -16.00
N CYS A 168 -60.52 -63.07 -15.75
CA CYS A 168 -59.39 -63.03 -16.69
C CYS A 168 -58.93 -61.61 -17.11
N LEU A 169 -57.70 -61.16 -16.85
CA LEU A 169 -56.48 -61.71 -17.45
C LEU A 169 -55.24 -61.33 -16.60
N ASN A 170 -54.45 -62.35 -16.32
CA ASN A 170 -53.11 -62.24 -15.76
C ASN A 170 -52.14 -61.65 -16.81
N PRO A 171 -51.39 -60.56 -16.55
CA PRO A 171 -50.38 -60.04 -17.49
C PRO A 171 -49.03 -60.80 -17.39
N SER A 172 -49.01 -62.02 -16.85
CA SER A 172 -47.80 -62.86 -16.81
C SER A 172 -47.37 -63.43 -18.17
N SER A 173 -48.04 -63.10 -19.26
CA SER A 173 -47.77 -63.67 -20.58
C SER A 173 -47.81 -62.62 -21.67
N GLN A 174 -46.75 -61.80 -21.75
CA GLN A 174 -46.02 -61.55 -23.01
C GLN A 174 -44.82 -60.62 -22.78
N SER A 175 -43.63 -61.23 -22.89
CA SER A 175 -42.35 -60.63 -23.31
C SER A 175 -41.92 -59.30 -22.66
N ARG A 176 -41.00 -59.40 -21.69
CA ARG A 176 -40.15 -58.28 -21.28
C ARG A 176 -39.26 -57.85 -22.47
N ILE A 177 -39.66 -56.82 -23.21
CA ILE A 177 -38.75 -55.99 -24.00
C ILE A 177 -39.02 -54.53 -23.63
N SER A 178 -38.23 -54.03 -22.70
CA SER A 178 -38.12 -52.61 -22.39
C SER A 178 -37.62 -51.87 -23.64
N LYS A 179 -38.42 -50.95 -24.19
CA LYS A 179 -38.11 -50.18 -25.39
C LYS A 179 -37.11 -49.02 -25.16
N PHE A 180 -36.36 -49.02 -24.06
CA PHE A 180 -35.49 -47.89 -23.74
C PHE A 180 -33.98 -48.11 -23.86
N TYR A 181 -33.48 -49.32 -24.15
CA TYR A 181 -32.05 -49.50 -24.43
C TYR A 181 -31.77 -50.64 -25.43
N PRO A 182 -30.90 -50.45 -26.44
CA PRO A 182 -30.40 -51.55 -27.26
C PRO A 182 -29.46 -52.43 -26.43
N ILE A 183 -29.73 -53.74 -26.38
CA ILE A 183 -28.83 -54.73 -25.79
C ILE A 183 -27.85 -55.18 -26.89
N PRO A 184 -26.53 -54.99 -26.73
CA PRO A 184 -25.58 -55.49 -27.71
C PRO A 184 -25.49 -57.01 -27.63
N SER A 185 -25.50 -57.68 -28.80
CA SER A 185 -25.33 -59.14 -28.87
C SER A 185 -23.88 -59.50 -28.56
N VAL A 186 -23.63 -60.07 -27.38
CA VAL A 186 -22.37 -60.76 -27.11
C VAL A 186 -22.41 -62.12 -27.80
N HIS A 187 -21.52 -62.32 -28.78
CA HIS A 187 -21.29 -63.63 -29.37
C HIS A 187 -20.55 -64.48 -28.34
N SER A 188 -21.17 -65.59 -27.96
CA SER A 188 -20.58 -66.59 -27.08
C SER A 188 -19.56 -67.41 -27.88
N THR A 189 -18.27 -67.16 -27.66
CA THR A 189 -17.22 -68.11 -28.06
C THR A 189 -17.01 -69.07 -26.89
N GLY A 190 -17.64 -70.23 -26.98
CA GLY A 190 -17.30 -71.39 -26.17
C GLY A 190 -16.17 -72.18 -26.83
N PHE A 191 -15.16 -72.49 -26.01
CA PHE A 191 -13.92 -73.25 -26.24
C PHE A 191 -12.76 -72.52 -26.92
#